data_AF-Q19G01-F1
#
_entry.id   AF-Q19G01-F1
#
_cell.length_a   1.000
_cell.length_b   1.000
_cell.length_c   1.000
_cell.angle_alpha   90.00
_cell.angle_beta   90.00
_cell.angle_gamma   90.00
#
_symmetry.space_group_name_H-M   'P 1'
#
loop_
_entity.id
_entity.type
_entity.pdbx_description
1 polymer ?
#
loop_
_entity_poly.entity_id
_entity_poly.type
_entity_poly.pdbx_seq_one_letter_code
_entity_poly.pdbx_strand_id
1 'polypeptide(L)'
;LRYLRFDGFSLRVFDIAAIISKSRFLQTLDADHVCFIYDTIDLRKFTSLRHVIGKFVGELLIGDAANLQTLRSISSDSWSKLKHELLINLRDLEIYEDYNKSKERRVTVSWASLTKLRSLRVLKLVADRRYLSLESEEAVRSMDVISPSLESVTLVGITFEEDPMPFLQKMPRLEDLIFENCDYWGG
;
A
#
# COMPACT_ATOMS: atom_id res chain seq x y z
N LEU A 1 10.60 20.13 -13.22
CA LEU A 1 9.39 19.29 -13.31
C LEU A 1 9.01 18.82 -11.90
N ARG A 2 7.77 19.04 -11.46
CA ARG A 2 7.28 18.64 -10.11
C ARG A 2 6.23 17.53 -10.14
N TYR A 3 5.48 17.43 -11.22
CA TYR A 3 4.45 16.43 -11.43
C TYR A 3 4.75 15.73 -12.75
N LEU A 4 4.72 14.41 -12.75
CA LEU A 4 4.87 13.58 -13.93
C LEU A 4 3.73 12.57 -13.91
N ARG A 5 2.87 12.66 -14.92
CA ARG A 5 1.84 11.66 -15.17
C ARG A 5 2.13 10.93 -16.45
N PHE A 6 1.93 9.63 -16.36
CA PHE A 6 1.97 8.69 -17.44
C PHE A 6 0.53 8.31 -17.78
N ASP A 7 0.16 8.52 -19.03
CA ASP A 7 -1.16 8.21 -19.55
C ASP A 7 -1.02 7.35 -20.81
N GLY A 8 -1.81 6.28 -20.89
CA GLY A 8 -1.79 5.33 -22.00
C GLY A 8 -1.18 3.96 -21.70
N PHE A 9 -1.47 3.01 -22.59
CA PHE A 9 -1.25 1.57 -22.41
C PHE A 9 0.18 1.07 -22.66
N SER A 10 1.08 1.92 -23.16
CA SER A 10 2.41 1.49 -23.64
C SER A 10 3.51 2.48 -23.25
N LEU A 11 3.81 2.56 -21.97
CA LEU A 11 5.10 3.08 -21.53
C LEU A 11 6.01 1.89 -21.23
N ARG A 12 7.09 1.76 -21.99
CA ARG A 12 8.13 0.79 -21.66
C ARG A 12 8.88 1.33 -20.45
N VAL A 13 9.31 0.46 -19.55
CA VAL A 13 10.00 0.86 -18.31
C VAL A 13 11.31 1.60 -18.59
N PHE A 14 11.92 1.38 -19.75
CA PHE A 14 13.05 2.17 -20.25
C PHE A 14 12.72 3.67 -20.38
N ASP A 15 11.48 4.03 -20.75
CA ASP A 15 11.02 5.41 -20.84
C ASP A 15 10.89 6.03 -19.44
N ILE A 16 10.37 5.26 -18.48
CA ILE A 16 10.21 5.68 -17.09
C ILE A 16 11.58 5.97 -16.47
N ALA A 17 12.54 5.04 -16.54
CA ALA A 17 13.88 5.23 -16.00
C ALA A 17 14.64 6.42 -16.63
N ALA A 18 14.50 6.59 -17.95
CA ALA A 18 15.13 7.69 -18.68
C ALA A 18 14.54 9.05 -18.29
N ILE A 19 13.21 9.17 -18.18
CA ILE A 19 12.52 10.40 -17.77
C ILE A 19 12.80 10.71 -16.29
N ILE A 20 12.86 9.66 -15.46
CA ILE A 20 13.17 9.75 -14.04
C ILE A 20 14.55 10.36 -13.79
N SER A 21 15.55 9.93 -14.57
CA SER A 21 16.95 10.32 -14.40
C SER A 21 17.22 11.83 -14.48
N LYS A 22 16.29 12.61 -15.07
CA LYS A 22 16.45 14.06 -15.29
C LYS A 22 15.71 14.93 -14.28
N SER A 23 14.93 14.35 -13.35
CA SER A 23 13.89 15.08 -12.61
C SER A 23 14.09 15.11 -11.09
N ARG A 24 15.20 15.67 -10.58
CA ARG A 24 15.53 15.69 -9.13
C ARG A 24 14.48 16.35 -8.22
N PHE A 25 13.65 17.24 -8.77
CA PHE A 25 12.60 17.97 -8.03
C PHE A 25 11.20 17.36 -8.20
N LEU A 26 11.11 16.15 -8.74
CA LEU A 26 9.82 15.47 -8.90
C LEU A 26 9.19 15.23 -7.51
N GLN A 27 7.93 15.62 -7.38
CA GLN A 27 7.14 15.48 -6.16
C GLN A 27 6.03 14.45 -6.33
N THR A 28 5.47 14.32 -7.53
CA THR A 28 4.42 13.34 -7.85
C THR A 28 4.79 12.54 -9.08
N LEU A 29 4.78 11.22 -8.92
CA LEU A 29 4.79 10.26 -10.01
C LEU A 29 3.42 9.58 -10.04
N ASP A 30 2.71 9.76 -11.15
CA ASP A 30 1.38 9.22 -11.37
C ASP A 30 1.39 8.32 -12.61
N ALA A 31 1.22 7.02 -12.40
CA ALA A 31 1.21 5.97 -13.41
C ALA A 31 -0.03 5.08 -13.30
N ASP A 32 -1.11 5.57 -12.69
CA ASP A 32 -2.32 4.76 -12.43
C ASP A 32 -3.01 4.28 -13.72
N HIS A 33 -2.88 5.09 -14.78
CA HIS A 33 -3.47 4.82 -16.09
C HIS A 33 -2.62 3.89 -16.97
N VAL A 34 -1.50 3.38 -16.45
CA VAL A 34 -0.65 2.40 -17.13
C VAL A 34 -1.10 0.99 -16.75
N CYS A 35 -0.70 0.00 -17.56
CA CYS A 35 -0.75 -1.41 -17.20
C CYS A 35 0.11 -1.71 -15.95
N PHE A 36 -0.07 -2.89 -15.37
CA PHE A 36 0.76 -3.37 -14.25
C PHE A 36 2.26 -3.26 -14.57
N ILE A 37 3.01 -2.67 -13.63
CA ILE A 37 4.44 -2.44 -13.74
C ILE A 37 5.15 -3.61 -13.04
N TYR A 38 5.64 -4.56 -13.82
CA TYR A 38 6.33 -5.77 -13.32
C TYR A 38 7.83 -5.56 -13.09
N ASP A 39 8.42 -4.55 -13.72
CA ASP A 39 9.84 -4.26 -13.59
C ASP A 39 10.19 -3.52 -12.30
N THR A 40 11.47 -3.55 -11.94
CA THR A 40 11.99 -2.76 -10.82
C THR A 40 11.99 -1.28 -11.15
N ILE A 41 11.38 -0.46 -10.29
CA ILE A 41 11.36 1.00 -10.39
C ILE A 41 12.25 1.59 -9.28
N ASP A 42 13.35 2.22 -9.68
CA ASP A 42 14.28 2.88 -8.75
C ASP A 42 13.96 4.37 -8.59
N LEU A 43 13.39 4.72 -7.44
CA LEU A 43 13.02 6.07 -7.05
C LEU A 43 13.99 6.68 -6.03
N ARG A 44 15.09 6.01 -5.68
CA ARG A 44 16.00 6.47 -4.61
C ARG A 44 16.64 7.83 -4.86
N LYS A 45 16.72 8.24 -6.13
CA LYS A 45 17.27 9.55 -6.54
C LYS A 45 16.31 10.72 -6.33
N PHE A 46 15.03 10.46 -6.03
CA PHE A 46 14.02 11.51 -5.83
C PHE A 46 13.85 11.88 -4.37
N THR A 47 14.67 12.82 -3.91
CA THR A 47 14.60 13.33 -2.54
C THR A 47 13.38 14.21 -2.28
N SER A 48 12.76 14.76 -3.33
CA SER A 48 11.56 15.61 -3.23
C SER A 48 10.24 14.85 -3.39
N LEU A 49 10.29 13.52 -3.59
CA LEU A 49 9.10 12.72 -3.89
C LEU A 49 8.16 12.64 -2.70
N ARG A 50 6.88 12.87 -2.96
CA ARG A 50 5.80 12.85 -1.95
C ARG A 50 4.67 11.92 -2.33
N HIS A 51 4.41 11.77 -3.63
CA HIS A 51 3.27 10.98 -4.11
C HIS A 51 3.73 10.02 -5.19
N VAL A 52 3.43 8.75 -4.99
CA VAL A 52 3.67 7.67 -5.96
C VAL A 52 2.36 6.92 -6.12
N ILE A 53 1.84 6.95 -7.33
CA ILE A 53 0.55 6.34 -7.70
C ILE A 53 0.82 5.53 -8.97
N GLY A 54 0.33 4.29 -9.05
CA GLY A 54 0.60 3.41 -10.18
C GLY A 54 0.05 2.01 -9.96
N LYS A 55 0.54 1.01 -10.66
CA LYS A 55 0.16 -0.40 -10.44
C LYS A 55 1.41 -1.24 -10.29
N PHE A 56 2.11 -1.07 -9.16
CA PHE A 56 3.46 -1.61 -8.97
C PHE A 56 3.40 -3.07 -8.52
N VAL A 57 3.73 -4.01 -9.42
CA VAL A 57 3.90 -5.45 -9.12
C VAL A 57 5.38 -5.78 -8.89
N GLY A 58 6.25 -5.14 -9.66
CA GLY A 58 7.70 -5.25 -9.53
C GLY A 58 8.24 -4.59 -8.27
N GLU A 59 9.56 -4.68 -8.09
CA GLU A 59 10.21 -4.07 -6.93
C GLU A 59 10.19 -2.55 -7.00
N LEU A 60 9.82 -1.91 -5.90
CA LEU A 60 9.84 -0.46 -5.77
C LEU A 60 10.98 -0.07 -4.82
N LEU A 61 12.00 0.64 -5.32
CA LEU A 61 13.12 1.09 -4.49
C LEU A 61 12.91 2.55 -4.11
N ILE A 62 12.61 2.81 -2.85
CA ILE A 62 12.43 4.16 -2.30
C ILE A 62 13.68 4.54 -1.51
N GLY A 63 14.15 5.78 -1.68
CA GLY A 63 15.33 6.28 -0.98
C GLY A 63 14.96 6.87 0.37
N ASP A 64 15.89 6.78 1.33
CA ASP A 64 15.72 7.23 2.71
C ASP A 64 15.37 8.73 2.83
N ALA A 65 15.77 9.53 1.85
CA ALA A 65 15.48 10.96 1.81
C ALA A 65 14.08 11.30 1.26
N ALA A 66 13.31 10.31 0.78
CA ALA A 66 11.98 10.57 0.24
C ALA A 66 10.99 10.85 1.38
N ASN A 67 10.39 12.03 1.35
CA ASN A 67 9.30 12.38 2.28
C ASN A 67 7.95 11.91 1.70
N LEU A 68 7.81 10.59 1.54
CA LEU A 68 6.64 10.00 0.89
C LEU A 68 5.40 10.14 1.78
N GLN A 69 4.35 10.71 1.22
CA GLN A 69 3.06 10.96 1.85
C GLN A 69 1.96 10.07 1.29
N THR A 70 2.06 9.71 0.01
CA THR A 70 1.09 8.87 -0.70
C THR A 70 1.81 7.78 -1.45
N LEU A 71 1.38 6.54 -1.21
CA LEU A 71 1.78 5.36 -1.98
C LEU A 71 0.53 4.57 -2.32
N ARG A 72 0.07 4.66 -3.57
CA ARG A 72 -1.13 3.97 -4.00
C ARG A 72 -0.85 2.87 -5.01
N SER A 73 -1.61 1.79 -4.87
CA SER A 73 -1.61 0.61 -5.73
C SER A 73 -0.21 0.00 -5.88
N ILE A 74 0.32 -0.43 -4.73
CA ILE A 74 1.51 -1.29 -4.60
C ILE A 74 1.08 -2.74 -4.30
N SER A 75 1.73 -3.73 -4.90
CA SER A 75 1.43 -5.13 -4.58
C SER A 75 1.85 -5.47 -3.15
N SER A 76 1.14 -6.39 -2.49
CA SER A 76 1.48 -6.88 -1.14
C SER A 76 2.91 -7.43 -1.05
N ASP A 77 3.37 -8.14 -2.08
CA ASP A 77 4.73 -8.66 -2.17
C ASP A 77 5.77 -7.53 -2.28
N SER A 78 5.51 -6.51 -3.11
CA SER A 78 6.39 -5.35 -3.21
C SER A 78 6.42 -4.56 -1.91
N TRP A 79 5.26 -4.41 -1.25
CA TRP A 79 5.12 -3.75 0.05
C TRP A 79 5.98 -4.44 1.12
N SER A 80 5.90 -5.78 1.22
CA SER A 80 6.67 -6.54 2.22
C SER A 80 8.20 -6.38 2.13
N LYS A 81 8.70 -6.02 0.94
CA LYS A 81 10.14 -5.78 0.69
C LYS A 81 10.58 -4.36 1.06
N LEU A 82 9.65 -3.45 1.34
CA LEU A 82 9.97 -2.07 1.71
C LEU A 82 10.45 -1.98 3.15
N LYS A 83 11.36 -1.03 3.39
CA LYS A 83 11.74 -0.62 4.75
C LYS A 83 10.69 0.34 5.31
N HIS A 84 9.66 -0.21 5.95
CA HIS A 84 8.53 0.53 6.53
C HIS A 84 8.96 1.67 7.49
N GLU A 85 10.10 1.50 8.17
CA GLU A 85 10.70 2.50 9.06
C GLU A 85 11.12 3.81 8.38
N LEU A 86 11.27 3.81 7.05
CA LEU A 86 11.57 5.01 6.26
C LEU A 86 10.31 5.76 5.83
N LEU A 87 9.13 5.13 5.96
CA LEU A 87 7.84 5.65 5.51
C LEU A 87 7.07 6.36 6.62
N ILE A 88 7.78 7.01 7.56
CA ILE A 88 7.19 7.63 8.76
C ILE A 88 6.16 8.73 8.47
N ASN A 89 6.26 9.36 7.29
CA ASN A 89 5.38 10.45 6.86
C ASN A 89 4.26 9.98 5.93
N LEU A 90 4.17 8.67 5.66
CA LEU A 90 3.13 8.11 4.80
C LEU A 90 1.77 8.30 5.47
N ARG A 91 0.84 8.89 4.73
CA ARG A 91 -0.52 9.22 5.17
C ARG A 91 -1.59 8.44 4.43
N ASP A 92 -1.29 8.03 3.21
CA ASP A 92 -2.22 7.41 2.30
C ASP A 92 -1.54 6.20 1.64
N LEU A 93 -2.09 5.03 1.88
CA LEU A 93 -1.56 3.75 1.44
C LEU A 93 -2.67 2.93 0.79
N GLU A 94 -2.44 2.49 -0.44
CA GLU A 94 -3.27 1.48 -1.10
C GLU A 94 -2.41 0.28 -1.49
N ILE A 95 -2.72 -0.88 -0.92
CA ILE A 95 -2.08 -2.16 -1.22
C ILE A 95 -3.08 -3.03 -1.95
N TYR A 96 -2.64 -3.70 -3.01
CA TYR A 96 -3.43 -4.72 -3.69
C TYR A 96 -2.71 -6.07 -3.71
N GLU A 97 -3.48 -7.14 -3.80
CA GLU A 97 -2.96 -8.49 -3.98
C GLU A 97 -2.89 -8.83 -5.47
N ASP A 98 -1.78 -9.41 -5.92
CA ASP A 98 -1.59 -9.76 -7.33
C ASP A 98 -2.45 -10.99 -7.69
N TYR A 99 -3.41 -10.79 -8.59
CA TYR A 99 -4.34 -11.81 -9.08
C TYR A 99 -3.64 -12.93 -9.86
N ASN A 100 -2.45 -12.68 -10.41
CA ASN A 100 -1.71 -13.66 -11.20
C ASN A 100 -0.95 -14.68 -10.33
N LYS A 101 -0.90 -14.49 -9.01
CA LYS A 101 -0.28 -15.45 -8.08
C LYS A 101 -1.31 -16.45 -7.57
N SER A 102 -0.89 -17.70 -7.37
CA SER A 102 -1.78 -18.83 -7.02
C SER A 102 -2.71 -18.52 -5.84
N LYS A 103 -3.96 -19.00 -5.92
CA LYS A 103 -5.06 -18.76 -4.96
C LYS A 103 -4.82 -19.23 -3.53
N GLU A 104 -3.72 -19.94 -3.27
CA GLU A 104 -3.44 -20.60 -1.98
C GLU A 104 -2.79 -19.67 -0.94
N ARG A 105 -2.40 -18.45 -1.31
CA ARG A 105 -1.76 -17.52 -0.36
C ARG A 105 -2.81 -16.61 0.30
N ARG A 106 -2.84 -16.64 1.63
CA ARG A 106 -3.47 -15.60 2.49
C ARG A 106 -2.85 -14.24 2.16
N VAL A 107 -3.60 -13.16 2.40
CA VAL A 107 -3.08 -11.80 2.28
C VAL A 107 -1.80 -11.70 3.11
N THR A 108 -0.68 -11.33 2.48
CA THR A 108 0.66 -11.28 3.09
C THR A 108 0.91 -9.98 3.86
N VAL A 109 -0.06 -9.07 3.87
CA VAL A 109 0.06 -7.78 4.55
C VAL A 109 0.01 -7.99 6.06
N SER A 110 1.16 -7.83 6.71
CA SER A 110 1.31 -7.85 8.15
C SER A 110 0.80 -6.54 8.78
N TRP A 111 -0.14 -6.64 9.71
CA TRP A 111 -0.66 -5.49 10.47
C TRP A 111 0.41 -4.83 11.34
N ALA A 112 1.36 -5.60 11.86
CA ALA A 112 2.54 -5.08 12.55
C ALA A 112 3.45 -4.23 11.64
N SER A 113 3.36 -4.37 10.32
CA SER A 113 4.03 -3.46 9.39
C SER A 113 3.33 -2.10 9.30
N LEU A 114 2.00 -2.09 9.45
CA LEU A 114 1.18 -0.88 9.43
C LEU A 114 1.26 -0.09 10.74
N THR A 115 1.43 -0.76 11.89
CA THR A 115 1.61 -0.08 13.19
C THR A 115 2.85 0.82 13.26
N LYS A 116 3.85 0.56 12.40
CA LYS A 116 5.06 1.39 12.26
C LYS A 116 4.76 2.73 11.56
N LEU A 117 3.66 2.83 10.81
CA LEU A 117 3.28 3.99 10.02
C LEU A 117 2.44 4.96 10.86
N ARG A 118 3.10 5.66 11.79
CA ARG A 118 2.41 6.53 12.77
C ARG A 118 1.66 7.73 12.17
N SER A 119 1.92 8.07 10.92
CA SER A 119 1.23 9.16 10.21
C SER A 119 0.12 8.68 9.27
N LEU A 120 -0.13 7.37 9.20
CA LEU A 120 -1.07 6.79 8.25
C LEU A 120 -2.50 7.16 8.63
N ARG A 121 -3.23 7.82 7.72
CA ARG A 121 -4.61 8.26 7.91
C ARG A 121 -5.58 7.47 7.05
N VAL A 122 -5.16 7.08 5.85
CA VAL A 122 -6.00 6.35 4.89
C VAL A 122 -5.30 5.05 4.50
N LEU A 123 -6.00 3.94 4.68
CA LEU A 123 -5.59 2.62 4.25
C LEU A 123 -6.65 2.03 3.33
N LYS A 124 -6.22 1.58 2.15
CA LYS A 124 -7.03 0.76 1.26
C LYS A 124 -6.34 -0.56 1.00
N LEU A 125 -7.03 -1.67 1.26
CA LEU A 125 -6.56 -3.02 0.95
C LEU A 125 -7.49 -3.62 -0.10
N VAL A 126 -6.91 -4.05 -1.21
CA VAL A 126 -7.64 -4.68 -2.31
C VAL A 126 -7.16 -6.11 -2.46
N ALA A 127 -8.04 -7.08 -2.23
CA ALA A 127 -7.82 -8.47 -2.51
C ALA A 127 -8.94 -8.99 -3.42
N ASP A 128 -8.72 -10.07 -4.16
CA ASP A 128 -9.82 -10.78 -4.85
C ASP A 128 -9.98 -12.15 -4.21
N ARG A 129 -10.99 -12.25 -3.33
CA ARG A 129 -11.40 -13.46 -2.62
C ARG A 129 -10.25 -14.14 -1.88
N ARG A 130 -9.35 -13.33 -1.32
CA ARG A 130 -8.28 -13.82 -0.44
C ARG A 130 -8.65 -13.60 1.00
N TYR A 131 -8.22 -14.53 1.83
CA TYR A 131 -8.35 -14.44 3.28
C TYR A 131 -7.43 -13.37 3.83
N LEU A 132 -8.00 -12.39 4.51
CA LEU A 132 -7.27 -11.43 5.31
C LEU A 132 -7.24 -11.94 6.74
N SER A 133 -6.05 -12.21 7.26
CA SER A 133 -5.89 -12.54 8.68
C SER A 133 -5.67 -11.25 9.46
N LEU A 134 -6.75 -10.74 10.08
CA LEU A 134 -6.71 -9.53 10.90
C LEU A 134 -6.12 -9.79 12.29
N GLU A 135 -6.45 -10.92 12.88
CA GLU A 135 -6.17 -11.15 14.30
C GLU A 135 -4.99 -12.08 14.56
N SER A 136 -4.42 -12.79 13.56
CA SER A 136 -3.43 -13.83 13.84
C SER A 136 -2.03 -13.35 14.25
N GLU A 137 -1.78 -12.04 14.32
CA GLU A 137 -0.51 -11.54 14.83
C GLU A 137 -0.58 -11.33 16.34
N GLU A 138 0.02 -12.25 17.11
CA GLU A 138 0.15 -12.14 18.58
C GLU A 138 0.69 -10.76 19.03
N ALA A 139 1.56 -10.15 18.21
CA ALA A 139 2.12 -8.82 18.43
C ALA A 139 1.07 -7.69 18.44
N VAL A 140 -0.07 -7.88 17.77
CA VAL A 140 -1.15 -6.91 17.66
C VAL A 140 -2.30 -7.26 18.62
N ARG A 141 -2.46 -8.54 18.95
CA ARG A 141 -3.42 -8.99 19.99
C ARG A 141 -3.14 -8.35 21.35
N SER A 142 -1.87 -8.18 21.72
CA SER A 142 -1.45 -7.57 22.98
C SER A 142 -1.45 -6.03 22.99
N MET A 143 -1.69 -5.38 21.85
CA MET A 143 -1.78 -3.92 21.78
C MET A 143 -3.20 -3.46 22.10
N ASP A 144 -3.31 -2.49 23.00
CA ASP A 144 -4.57 -1.79 23.31
C ASP A 144 -4.95 -0.76 22.23
N VAL A 145 -3.95 -0.23 21.52
CA VAL A 145 -4.14 0.80 20.48
C VAL A 145 -3.29 0.46 19.27
N ILE A 146 -3.91 0.50 18.08
CA ILE A 146 -3.28 0.21 16.79
C ILE A 146 -3.48 1.42 15.89
N SER A 147 -2.41 1.83 15.19
CA SER A 147 -2.44 2.89 14.16
C SER A 147 -3.24 4.14 14.60
N PRO A 148 -2.79 4.88 15.62
CA PRO A 148 -3.59 5.90 16.33
C PRO A 148 -3.99 7.11 15.48
N SER A 149 -3.47 7.23 14.26
CA SER A 149 -3.77 8.28 13.29
C SER A 149 -4.68 7.82 12.16
N LEU A 150 -5.03 6.53 12.09
CA LEU A 150 -5.81 5.97 11.01
C LEU A 150 -7.27 6.41 11.14
N GLU A 151 -7.77 7.02 10.08
CA GLU A 151 -9.08 7.67 9.98
C GLU A 151 -10.00 6.93 9.02
N SER A 152 -9.45 6.34 7.96
CA SER A 152 -10.22 5.63 6.94
C SER A 152 -9.60 4.29 6.60
N VAL A 153 -10.42 3.24 6.62
CA VAL A 153 -10.08 1.90 6.16
C VAL A 153 -11.08 1.45 5.10
N THR A 154 -10.56 1.10 3.92
CA THR A 154 -11.34 0.51 2.83
C THR A 154 -10.80 -0.89 2.55
N LEU A 155 -11.64 -1.90 2.71
CA LEU A 155 -11.33 -3.29 2.40
C LEU A 155 -12.16 -3.72 1.20
N VAL A 156 -11.51 -4.21 0.15
CA VAL A 156 -12.15 -4.61 -1.11
C VAL A 156 -11.84 -6.07 -1.40
N GLY A 157 -12.88 -6.87 -1.66
CA GLY A 157 -12.77 -8.27 -2.09
C GLY A 157 -12.09 -9.20 -1.08
N ILE A 158 -12.25 -8.90 0.22
CA ILE A 158 -11.64 -9.63 1.32
C ILE A 158 -12.61 -10.66 1.89
N THR A 159 -12.11 -11.86 2.19
CA THR A 159 -12.84 -12.87 2.98
C THR A 159 -12.35 -12.87 4.43
N PHE A 160 -13.27 -12.71 5.38
CA PHE A 160 -13.02 -12.75 6.82
C PHE A 160 -13.35 -14.13 7.40
N GLU A 161 -12.36 -14.76 8.06
CA GLU A 161 -12.54 -16.01 8.81
C GLU A 161 -13.13 -15.74 10.22
N GLU A 162 -12.80 -14.59 10.81
CA GLU A 162 -13.18 -14.16 12.16
C GLU A 162 -13.84 -12.78 12.11
N ASP A 163 -14.56 -12.38 13.15
CA ASP A 163 -15.16 -11.04 13.23
C ASP A 163 -14.05 -9.97 13.22
N PRO A 164 -14.01 -9.05 12.23
CA PRO A 164 -12.98 -8.02 12.16
C PRO A 164 -13.17 -6.89 13.19
N MET A 165 -14.33 -6.77 13.83
CA MET A 165 -14.69 -5.63 14.65
C MET A 165 -13.82 -5.45 15.92
N PRO A 166 -13.48 -6.49 16.69
CA PRO A 166 -12.62 -6.34 17.87
C PRO A 166 -11.26 -5.74 17.52
N PHE A 167 -10.71 -6.09 16.36
CA PHE A 167 -9.48 -5.51 15.84
C PHE A 167 -9.65 -4.05 15.42
N LEU A 168 -10.69 -3.76 14.61
CA LEU A 168 -10.92 -2.41 14.07
C LEU A 168 -11.26 -1.40 15.18
N GLN A 169 -11.91 -1.83 16.25
CA GLN A 169 -12.23 -1.00 17.42
C GLN A 169 -10.99 -0.50 18.19
N LYS A 170 -9.82 -1.14 18.01
CA LYS A 170 -8.55 -0.69 18.60
C LYS A 170 -7.94 0.53 17.88
N MET A 171 -8.58 1.02 16.82
CA MET A 171 -8.18 2.22 16.07
C MET A 171 -8.99 3.43 16.55
N PRO A 172 -8.44 4.29 17.44
CA PRO A 172 -9.23 5.28 18.17
C PRO A 172 -9.72 6.47 17.32
N ARG A 173 -9.22 6.62 16.09
CA ARG A 173 -9.59 7.71 15.17
C ARG A 173 -10.29 7.23 13.92
N LEU A 174 -10.62 5.94 13.84
CA LEU A 174 -11.29 5.38 12.67
C LEU A 174 -12.70 5.98 12.56
N GLU A 175 -12.92 6.76 11.51
CA GLU A 175 -14.18 7.44 11.20
C GLU A 175 -14.88 6.74 10.03
N ASP A 176 -14.11 6.37 9.00
CA ASP A 176 -14.61 5.73 7.79
C ASP A 176 -14.18 4.27 7.72
N LEU A 177 -15.17 3.37 7.67
CA LEU A 177 -14.96 1.94 7.45
C LEU A 177 -15.82 1.48 6.28
N ILE A 178 -15.17 1.03 5.20
CA ILE A 178 -15.83 0.65 3.96
C ILE A 178 -15.44 -0.80 3.63
N PHE A 179 -16.46 -1.65 3.43
CA PHE A 179 -16.32 -3.01 2.93
C PHE A 179 -16.95 -3.12 1.54
N GLU A 180 -16.16 -3.43 0.52
CA GLU A 180 -16.62 -3.58 -0.86
C GLU A 180 -16.41 -5.03 -1.32
N ASN A 181 -17.46 -5.74 -1.72
CA ASN A 181 -17.36 -7.13 -2.18
C ASN A 181 -16.66 -8.07 -1.17
N CYS A 182 -16.80 -7.80 0.13
CA CYS A 182 -16.24 -8.66 1.18
C CYS A 182 -17.21 -9.76 1.59
N ASP A 183 -16.66 -10.91 1.97
CA ASP A 183 -17.39 -12.08 2.47
C ASP A 183 -17.03 -12.35 3.93
N TYR A 184 -18.01 -12.77 4.74
CA TYR A 184 -17.80 -13.25 6.11
C TYR A 184 -18.29 -14.68 6.21
N TRP A 185 -17.40 -15.60 6.64
CA TRP A 185 -17.67 -17.03 6.70
C TRP A 185 -17.88 -17.54 8.12
N GLY A 186 -18.21 -16.65 9.06
CA GLY A 186 -18.29 -16.91 10.51
C GLY A 186 -18.74 -18.33 10.89
N GLY A 187 -17.93 -18.96 11.75
CA GLY A 187 -18.26 -20.23 12.40
C GLY A 187 -19.33 -20.09 13.47
#